data_AF-U6DI25-F1
#
_entry.id   AF-U6DI25-F1
#
_cell.length_a   1.000
_cell.length_b   1.000
_cell.length_c   1.000
_cell.angle_alpha   90.00
_cell.angle_beta   90.00
_cell.angle_gamma   90.00
#
_symmetry.space_group_name_H-M   'P 1'
#
loop_
_entity.id
_entity.type
_entity.pdbx_description
1 polymer ?
#
loop_
_entity_poly.entity_id
_entity_poly.type
_entity_poly.pdbx_seq_one_letter_code
_entity_poly.pdbx_strand_id
1 'polypeptide(L)'
;RPLPPPPPRLPGYGGPKVEEDPEGREVEDDPAGPHNEYEGIPMAEEYDYVHLKGMDKAQGCRPLDKVCPGDPELLERGLPEQQEAPCPEEPLDLPTGDLQLLHFYAGQCQSHYSALQAAVAALTSSTQAHQPPRLFVPHGKRVVVAAHRLVFVGDTLGRLAASAPLRAQVGAAGTALGQALRATVLAVKGAALGYPSHPAAQEMAQCVAALAGQALQFTTLLSSLAP
;
A
#
# COMPACT_ATOMS: atom_id res chain seq x y z
N ARG A 1 -43.48 6.57 -0.90
CA ARG A 1 -42.99 7.30 -2.11
C ARG A 1 -42.85 6.27 -3.21
N PRO A 2 -43.39 6.48 -4.43
CA PRO A 2 -43.14 5.55 -5.53
C PRO A 2 -41.65 5.56 -5.89
N LEU A 3 -41.11 4.42 -6.29
CA LEU A 3 -39.74 4.30 -6.79
C LEU A 3 -39.60 5.02 -8.14
N PRO A 4 -38.42 5.60 -8.45
CA PRO A 4 -38.19 6.24 -9.74
C PRO A 4 -38.20 5.19 -10.87
N PRO A 5 -38.63 5.57 -12.08
CA PRO A 5 -38.66 4.67 -13.22
C PRO A 5 -37.24 4.29 -13.66
N PRO A 6 -37.05 3.09 -14.24
CA PRO A 6 -35.75 2.64 -14.73
C PRO A 6 -35.29 3.49 -15.93
N PRO A 7 -33.96 3.61 -16.12
CA PRO A 7 -33.39 4.41 -17.20
C PRO A 7 -33.70 3.84 -18.59
N PRO A 8 -33.80 4.70 -19.63
CA PRO A 8 -34.09 4.25 -20.99
C PRO A 8 -32.94 3.42 -21.56
N ARG A 9 -33.27 2.32 -22.23
CA ARG A 9 -32.27 1.48 -22.90
C ARG A 9 -31.80 2.17 -24.18
N LEU A 10 -30.51 2.48 -24.23
CA LEU A 10 -29.86 3.00 -25.44
C LEU A 10 -29.79 1.90 -26.51
N PRO A 11 -30.05 2.22 -27.79
CA PRO A 11 -29.87 1.28 -28.90
C PRO A 11 -28.43 0.75 -28.94
N GLY A 12 -28.31 -0.58 -29.08
CA GLY A 12 -27.03 -1.28 -29.11
C GLY A 12 -26.12 -0.74 -30.20
N TYR A 13 -24.89 -0.40 -29.82
CA TYR A 13 -23.80 -0.14 -30.74
C TYR A 13 -23.45 -1.46 -31.43
N GLY A 14 -23.97 -1.64 -32.64
CA GLY A 14 -23.46 -2.59 -33.61
C GLY A 14 -21.98 -2.33 -33.88
N GLY A 15 -21.25 -3.43 -34.09
CA GLY A 15 -19.80 -3.47 -34.28
C GLY A 15 -19.26 -2.69 -35.50
N PRO A 16 -17.93 -2.75 -35.69
CA PRO A 16 -17.18 -1.82 -36.52
C PRO A 16 -17.51 -1.95 -38.01
N LYS A 17 -17.74 -0.81 -38.68
CA LYS A 17 -17.73 -0.71 -40.14
C LYS A 17 -16.31 -0.98 -40.64
N VAL A 18 -16.14 -2.13 -41.28
CA VAL A 18 -15.02 -2.45 -42.18
C VAL A 18 -15.20 -1.64 -43.46
N GLU A 19 -14.12 -0.98 -43.89
CA GLU A 19 -14.04 -0.26 -45.17
C GLU A 19 -14.24 -1.23 -46.35
N GLU A 20 -15.00 -0.76 -47.34
CA GLU A 20 -15.30 -1.46 -48.59
C GLU A 20 -14.05 -1.65 -49.45
N ASP A 21 -13.81 -2.88 -49.90
CA ASP A 21 -13.12 -3.24 -51.14
C ASP A 21 -13.96 -4.38 -51.80
N PRO A 22 -14.38 -4.29 -53.08
CA PRO A 22 -15.41 -5.17 -53.60
C PRO A 22 -14.81 -6.33 -54.39
N GLU A 23 -14.97 -7.56 -53.92
CA GLU A 23 -15.04 -8.74 -54.79
C GLU A 23 -15.75 -9.89 -54.08
N GLY A 24 -16.55 -10.63 -54.85
CA GLY A 24 -17.69 -11.40 -54.34
C GLY A 24 -17.33 -12.63 -53.52
N ARG A 25 -18.34 -13.18 -52.81
CA ARG A 25 -18.84 -14.56 -52.99
C ARG A 25 -19.84 -14.96 -51.88
N GLU A 26 -21.05 -15.26 -52.34
CA GLU A 26 -22.02 -16.30 -51.92
C GLU A 26 -22.31 -16.54 -50.42
N VAL A 27 -23.58 -16.34 -50.09
CA VAL A 27 -24.30 -16.59 -48.84
C VAL A 27 -24.47 -18.10 -48.63
N GLU A 28 -24.05 -18.62 -47.48
CA GLU A 28 -24.64 -19.83 -46.87
C GLU A 28 -25.23 -19.45 -45.51
N ASP A 29 -26.53 -19.70 -45.39
CA ASP A 29 -27.40 -19.47 -44.22
C ASP A 29 -27.14 -20.59 -43.19
N ASP A 30 -26.51 -20.27 -42.06
CA ASP A 30 -26.39 -21.17 -40.90
C ASP A 30 -27.46 -20.76 -39.86
N PRO A 31 -28.46 -21.61 -39.56
CA PRO A 31 -29.62 -21.22 -38.75
C PRO A 31 -29.39 -21.33 -37.24
N ALA A 32 -28.15 -21.47 -36.77
CA ALA A 32 -27.83 -21.55 -35.35
C ALA A 32 -27.21 -20.23 -34.84
N GLY A 33 -28.08 -19.32 -34.39
CA GLY A 33 -27.65 -18.11 -33.67
C GLY A 33 -26.79 -18.44 -32.43
N PRO A 34 -25.93 -17.52 -31.97
CA PRO A 34 -25.02 -17.78 -30.85
C PRO A 34 -25.82 -18.01 -29.57
N HIS A 35 -25.92 -19.28 -29.17
CA HIS A 35 -26.53 -19.72 -27.92
C HIS A 35 -25.74 -19.16 -26.74
N ASN A 36 -26.33 -18.22 -26.01
CA ASN A 36 -25.76 -17.67 -24.79
C ASN A 36 -25.86 -18.71 -23.67
N GLU A 37 -24.73 -19.28 -23.26
CA GLU A 37 -24.63 -20.26 -22.17
C GLU A 37 -25.15 -19.75 -20.81
N TYR A 38 -25.38 -18.44 -20.66
CA TYR A 38 -25.91 -17.80 -19.46
C TYR A 38 -27.44 -17.67 -19.40
N GLU A 39 -28.19 -18.14 -20.41
CA GLU A 39 -29.67 -17.99 -20.45
C GLU A 39 -30.44 -18.77 -19.36
N GLY A 40 -29.76 -19.56 -18.53
CA GLY A 40 -30.39 -20.44 -17.55
C GLY A 40 -29.99 -20.23 -16.10
N ILE A 41 -29.33 -19.13 -15.72
CA ILE A 41 -28.98 -18.91 -14.30
C ILE A 41 -30.19 -18.33 -13.57
N PRO A 42 -30.88 -19.11 -12.70
CA PRO A 42 -31.95 -18.56 -11.87
C PRO A 42 -31.35 -17.50 -10.94
N MET A 43 -32.00 -16.33 -10.86
CA MET A 43 -31.67 -15.33 -9.85
C MET A 43 -31.94 -15.97 -8.49
N ALA A 44 -30.89 -16.27 -7.72
CA ALA A 44 -31.03 -16.73 -6.35
C ALA A 44 -31.54 -15.56 -5.50
N GLU A 45 -32.86 -15.40 -5.46
CA GLU A 45 -33.56 -14.47 -4.58
C GLU A 45 -33.58 -14.99 -3.13
N GLU A 46 -32.41 -15.28 -2.55
CA GLU A 46 -32.31 -15.45 -1.09
C GLU A 46 -30.84 -15.33 -0.64
N TYR A 47 -30.33 -14.10 -0.60
CA TYR A 47 -29.16 -13.80 0.23
C TYR A 47 -29.67 -13.12 1.50
N ASP A 48 -29.77 -13.90 2.58
CA ASP A 48 -30.14 -13.43 3.92
C ASP A 48 -28.96 -12.65 4.53
N TYR A 49 -28.89 -11.36 4.21
CA TYR A 49 -27.84 -10.48 4.72
C TYR A 49 -28.01 -10.24 6.22
N VAL A 50 -27.04 -10.71 7.00
CA VAL A 50 -26.98 -10.46 8.45
C VAL A 50 -26.85 -8.94 8.72
N HIS A 51 -27.85 -8.38 9.40
CA HIS A 51 -27.84 -6.98 9.81
C HIS A 51 -27.09 -6.86 11.15
N LEU A 52 -25.80 -6.52 11.09
CA LEU A 52 -25.04 -6.15 12.29
C LEU A 52 -25.48 -4.76 12.76
N LYS A 53 -26.45 -4.72 13.67
CA LYS A 53 -26.86 -3.48 14.33
C LYS A 53 -25.84 -3.10 15.41
N GLY A 54 -25.05 -2.07 15.12
CA GLY A 54 -24.18 -1.40 16.09
C GLY A 54 -25.00 -0.82 17.25
N MET A 55 -24.56 -1.10 18.48
CA MET A 55 -25.08 -0.46 19.69
C MET A 55 -24.27 0.80 19.96
N ASP A 56 -24.73 1.94 19.45
CA ASP A 56 -24.37 3.24 20.01
C ASP A 56 -25.20 3.47 21.28
N LYS A 57 -24.56 3.32 22.44
CA LYS A 57 -25.08 3.77 23.73
C LYS A 57 -24.15 4.84 24.29
N ALA A 58 -24.51 6.08 24.00
CA ALA A 58 -24.05 7.25 24.74
C ALA A 58 -24.65 7.25 26.15
N GLN A 59 -23.78 7.20 27.16
CA GLN A 59 -23.99 7.56 28.56
C GLN A 59 -22.60 7.98 29.05
N GLY A 60 -22.29 9.16 29.56
CA GLY A 60 -23.04 10.33 29.98
C GLY A 60 -22.09 11.06 30.93
N CYS A 61 -21.20 11.91 30.42
CA CYS A 61 -20.32 12.72 31.27
C CYS A 61 -21.03 14.01 31.65
N ARG A 62 -21.30 14.18 32.95
CA ARG A 62 -21.80 15.44 33.52
C ARG A 62 -20.72 16.52 33.46
N PRO A 63 -21.07 17.80 33.28
CA PRO A 63 -20.11 18.90 33.33
C PRO A 63 -19.80 19.23 34.79
N LEU A 64 -18.52 19.33 35.15
CA LEU A 64 -18.10 19.92 36.42
C LEU A 64 -17.52 21.31 36.11
N ASP A 65 -18.27 22.32 36.55
CA ASP A 65 -17.93 23.73 36.49
C ASP A 65 -16.71 24.06 37.36
N LYS A 66 -15.78 24.79 36.74
CA LYS A 66 -14.97 25.92 37.22
C LYS A 66 -14.68 26.03 38.72
N VAL A 67 -13.38 26.11 39.07
CA VAL A 67 -12.72 27.31 39.66
C VAL A 67 -11.22 26.99 39.91
N CYS A 68 -10.34 27.76 39.27
CA CYS A 68 -9.04 28.20 39.81
C CYS A 68 -9.23 29.70 40.11
N PRO A 69 -8.60 30.33 41.14
CA PRO A 69 -7.13 30.49 41.18
C PRO A 69 -6.49 30.58 42.59
N GLY A 70 -5.16 30.49 42.66
CA GLY A 70 -4.37 31.02 43.80
C GLY A 70 -3.07 30.28 44.10
N ASP A 71 -1.96 30.77 43.56
CA ASP A 71 -0.60 30.66 44.15
C ASP A 71 -0.43 31.84 45.13
N PRO A 72 0.41 31.79 46.20
CA PRO A 72 1.87 31.90 46.01
C PRO A 72 2.78 31.08 46.97
N GLU A 73 3.92 30.65 46.43
CA GLU A 73 5.31 30.72 46.95
C GLU A 73 5.70 30.06 48.30
N LEU A 74 6.67 29.11 48.26
CA LEU A 74 7.97 29.24 48.97
C LEU A 74 8.96 28.09 48.62
N LEU A 75 9.90 28.40 47.72
CA LEU A 75 11.36 28.32 47.89
C LEU A 75 11.95 27.20 48.78
N GLU A 76 12.55 26.18 48.17
CA GLU A 76 13.85 25.67 48.61
C GLU A 76 14.76 25.36 47.42
N ARG A 77 16.01 25.76 47.60
CA ARG A 77 17.10 25.80 46.63
C ARG A 77 18.09 24.70 46.98
N GLY A 78 18.43 23.83 46.04
CA GLY A 78 19.59 22.94 46.12
C GLY A 78 19.94 22.29 44.78
N LEU A 79 21.06 22.77 44.19
CA LEU A 79 22.05 22.28 43.19
C LEU A 79 21.95 20.83 42.56
N PRO A 80 22.79 20.46 41.55
CA PRO A 80 22.36 19.83 40.29
C PRO A 80 22.96 18.43 40.12
N GLU A 81 22.16 17.37 40.16
CA GLU A 81 22.69 16.02 39.98
C GLU A 81 22.80 15.65 38.49
N GLN A 82 24.01 15.83 37.98
CA GLN A 82 24.80 14.87 37.19
C GLN A 82 24.06 13.96 36.20
N GLN A 83 24.39 14.17 34.92
CA GLN A 83 24.56 13.18 33.84
C GLN A 83 24.09 11.75 34.13
N GLU A 84 23.01 11.34 33.49
CA GLU A 84 22.80 9.93 33.16
C GLU A 84 23.21 9.73 31.69
N ALA A 85 24.32 9.00 31.50
CA ALA A 85 24.74 8.51 30.20
C ALA A 85 23.69 7.53 29.66
N PRO A 86 23.55 7.35 28.32
CA PRO A 86 22.67 6.33 27.78
C PRO A 86 23.23 4.95 28.18
N CYS A 87 22.41 4.14 28.86
CA CYS A 87 22.73 2.75 29.16
C CYS A 87 23.05 1.95 27.88
N PRO A 88 23.89 0.90 27.96
CA PRO A 88 24.18 0.03 26.84
C PRO A 88 22.89 -0.68 26.39
N GLU A 89 22.66 -0.76 25.09
CA GLU A 89 21.50 -1.47 24.53
C GLU A 89 21.46 -2.92 25.04
N GLU A 90 20.53 -3.18 25.95
CA GLU A 90 20.28 -4.51 26.49
C GLU A 90 19.76 -5.39 25.34
N PRO A 91 20.38 -6.56 25.07
CA PRO A 91 19.88 -7.48 24.06
C PRO A 91 18.43 -7.82 24.39
N LEU A 92 17.52 -7.57 23.45
CA LEU A 92 16.14 -8.01 23.58
C LEU A 92 16.17 -9.53 23.72
N ASP A 93 15.86 -10.05 24.91
CA ASP A 93 15.63 -11.48 25.13
C ASP A 93 14.38 -11.87 24.33
N LEU A 94 14.62 -12.26 23.08
CA LEU A 94 13.59 -12.61 22.12
C LEU A 94 13.17 -14.08 22.30
N PRO A 95 11.86 -14.38 22.27
CA PRO A 95 11.38 -15.75 22.24
C PRO A 95 12.02 -16.53 21.09
N THR A 96 12.33 -17.80 21.30
CA THR A 96 12.95 -18.66 20.26
C THR A 96 12.15 -18.68 18.96
N GLY A 97 10.81 -18.61 19.04
CA GLY A 97 9.94 -18.53 17.87
C GLY A 97 10.08 -17.22 17.08
N ASP A 98 10.28 -16.09 17.77
CA ASP A 98 10.48 -14.79 17.12
C ASP A 98 11.85 -14.75 16.42
N LEU A 99 12.90 -15.31 17.04
CA LEU A 99 14.22 -15.44 16.42
C LEU A 99 14.18 -16.28 15.14
N GLN A 100 13.51 -17.44 15.16
CA GLN A 100 13.36 -18.28 13.97
C GLN A 100 12.60 -17.57 12.85
N LEU A 101 11.51 -16.90 13.19
CA LEU A 101 10.72 -16.11 12.24
C LEU A 101 11.58 -15.00 11.61
N LEU A 102 12.38 -14.34 12.44
CA LEU A 102 13.21 -13.24 12.01
C LEU A 102 14.38 -13.69 11.13
N HIS A 103 15.08 -14.76 11.46
CA HIS A 103 16.11 -15.35 10.59
C HIS A 103 15.55 -15.74 9.22
N PHE A 104 14.36 -16.36 9.19
CA PHE A 104 13.70 -16.74 7.95
C PHE A 104 13.41 -15.53 7.06
N TYR A 105 12.85 -14.46 7.63
CA TYR A 105 12.51 -13.26 6.87
C TYR A 105 13.72 -12.40 6.52
N ALA A 106 14.70 -12.26 7.41
CA ALA A 106 15.94 -11.54 7.15
C ALA A 106 16.70 -12.17 5.96
N GLY A 107 16.78 -13.50 5.90
CA GLY A 107 17.38 -14.22 4.78
C GLY A 107 16.70 -13.97 3.43
N GLN A 108 15.38 -13.79 3.40
CA GLN A 108 14.65 -13.49 2.17
C GLN A 108 14.65 -12.00 1.80
N CYS A 109 14.65 -11.11 2.79
CA CYS A 109 14.59 -9.67 2.60
C CYS A 109 15.75 -9.13 1.77
N GLN A 110 16.94 -9.70 1.89
CA GLN A 110 18.09 -9.29 1.07
C GLN A 110 17.84 -9.50 -0.43
N SER A 111 17.25 -10.64 -0.81
CA SER A 111 16.88 -10.94 -2.19
C SER A 111 15.77 -10.02 -2.68
N HIS A 112 14.75 -9.78 -1.85
CA HIS A 112 13.66 -8.86 -2.17
C HIS A 112 14.15 -7.43 -2.39
N TYR A 113 15.07 -6.97 -1.54
CA TYR A 113 15.69 -5.65 -1.67
C TYR A 113 16.54 -5.54 -2.94
N SER A 114 17.34 -6.54 -3.27
CA SER A 114 18.09 -6.56 -4.54
C SER A 114 17.18 -6.46 -5.76
N ALA A 115 16.06 -7.20 -5.78
CA ALA A 115 15.07 -7.11 -6.85
C ALA A 115 14.42 -5.72 -6.94
N LEU A 116 14.15 -5.08 -5.79
CA LEU A 116 13.66 -3.71 -5.74
C LEU A 116 14.68 -2.72 -6.31
N GLN A 117 15.95 -2.82 -5.91
CA GLN A 117 17.02 -1.96 -6.42
C GLN A 117 17.16 -2.06 -7.95
N ALA A 118 17.08 -3.27 -8.51
CA ALA A 118 17.10 -3.46 -9.96
C ALA A 118 15.92 -2.78 -10.67
N ALA A 119 14.71 -2.87 -10.10
CA ALA A 119 13.53 -2.21 -10.65
C ALA A 119 13.63 -0.68 -10.55
N VAL A 120 14.13 -0.17 -9.42
CA VAL A 120 14.38 1.25 -9.18
C VAL A 120 15.40 1.80 -10.19
N ALA A 121 16.53 1.10 -10.37
CA ALA A 121 17.55 1.51 -11.34
C ALA A 121 16.99 1.58 -12.77
N ALA A 122 16.19 0.60 -13.18
CA ALA A 122 15.57 0.60 -14.50
C ALA A 122 14.56 1.74 -14.69
N LEU A 123 13.73 2.03 -13.67
CA LEU A 123 12.81 3.17 -13.69
C LEU A 123 13.57 4.49 -13.80
N THR A 124 14.54 4.72 -12.92
CA THR A 124 15.34 5.94 -12.90
C THR A 124 16.08 6.12 -14.23
N SER A 125 16.69 5.07 -14.77
CA SER A 125 17.37 5.13 -16.07
C SER A 125 16.41 5.48 -17.22
N SER A 126 15.23 4.85 -17.29
CA SER A 126 14.23 5.15 -18.31
C SER A 126 13.75 6.61 -18.25
N THR A 127 13.60 7.14 -17.03
CA THR A 127 13.14 8.51 -16.81
C THR A 127 14.22 9.56 -17.09
N GLN A 128 15.49 9.27 -16.76
CA GLN A 128 16.64 10.11 -17.11
C GLN A 128 16.88 10.15 -18.63
N ALA A 129 16.56 9.07 -19.33
CA ALA A 129 16.58 9.03 -20.79
C ALA A 129 15.35 9.69 -21.43
N HIS A 130 14.53 10.42 -20.65
CA HIS A 130 13.31 11.12 -21.09
C HIS A 130 12.31 10.24 -21.84
N GLN A 131 12.30 8.93 -21.57
CA GLN A 131 11.42 8.02 -22.28
C GLN A 131 9.94 8.29 -21.97
N PRO A 132 9.03 8.04 -22.93
CA PRO A 132 7.60 8.24 -22.74
C PRO A 132 7.00 7.25 -21.72
N PRO A 133 5.79 7.53 -21.17
CA PRO A 133 5.14 6.70 -20.16
C PRO A 133 5.01 5.22 -20.52
N ARG A 134 4.80 4.90 -21.81
CA ARG A 134 4.74 3.50 -22.28
C ARG A 134 6.00 2.70 -21.93
N LEU A 135 7.16 3.35 -21.79
CA LEU A 135 8.43 2.68 -21.52
C LEU A 135 8.78 2.68 -20.02
N PHE A 136 8.56 3.79 -19.29
CA PHE A 136 8.92 3.83 -17.87
C PHE A 136 7.86 3.26 -16.91
N VAL A 137 6.57 3.33 -17.25
CA VAL A 137 5.48 2.83 -16.38
C VAL A 137 5.60 1.32 -16.08
N PRO A 138 5.99 0.45 -17.03
CA PRO A 138 6.31 -0.94 -16.72
C PRO A 138 7.36 -1.12 -15.63
N HIS A 139 8.39 -0.27 -15.58
CA HIS A 139 9.39 -0.30 -14.50
C HIS A 139 8.78 0.14 -13.17
N GLY A 140 7.91 1.15 -13.17
CA GLY A 140 7.11 1.53 -11.98
C GLY A 140 6.29 0.36 -11.43
N LYS A 141 5.65 -0.44 -12.27
CA LYS A 141 4.92 -1.66 -11.83
C LYS A 141 5.86 -2.68 -11.17
N ARG A 142 7.06 -2.87 -11.72
CA ARG A 142 8.07 -3.77 -11.13
C ARG A 142 8.54 -3.29 -9.75
N VAL A 143 8.73 -1.97 -9.59
CA VAL A 143 9.03 -1.35 -8.28
C VAL A 143 7.93 -1.68 -7.27
N VAL A 144 6.67 -1.53 -7.66
CA VAL A 144 5.53 -1.84 -6.79
C VAL A 144 5.53 -3.29 -6.33
N VAL A 145 5.67 -4.24 -7.26
CA VAL A 145 5.68 -5.67 -6.94
C VAL A 145 6.86 -6.03 -6.03
N ALA A 146 8.05 -5.50 -6.30
CA ALA A 146 9.24 -5.78 -5.50
C ALA A 146 9.13 -5.20 -4.08
N ALA A 147 8.70 -3.93 -3.96
CA ALA A 147 8.53 -3.28 -2.66
C ALA A 147 7.41 -3.91 -1.83
N HIS A 148 6.32 -4.35 -2.46
CA HIS A 148 5.21 -5.00 -1.76
C HIS A 148 5.66 -6.27 -1.02
N ARG A 149 6.68 -6.98 -1.49
CA ARG A 149 7.23 -8.15 -0.78
C ARG A 149 7.81 -7.74 0.57
N LEU A 150 8.54 -6.62 0.64
CA LEU A 150 9.10 -6.12 1.90
C LEU A 150 8.00 -5.61 2.84
N VAL A 151 7.00 -4.90 2.32
CA VAL A 151 5.82 -4.46 3.10
C VAL A 151 5.10 -5.68 3.70
N PHE A 152 4.88 -6.72 2.90
CA PHE A 152 4.25 -7.96 3.36
C PHE A 152 5.05 -8.63 4.49
N VAL A 153 6.38 -8.63 4.41
CA VAL A 153 7.23 -9.15 5.50
C VAL A 153 7.03 -8.32 6.78
N GLY A 154 7.07 -6.99 6.69
CA GLY A 154 6.85 -6.10 7.83
C GLY A 154 5.48 -6.30 8.48
N ASP A 155 4.43 -6.40 7.65
CA ASP A 155 3.06 -6.69 8.09
C ASP A 155 2.93 -8.05 8.77
N THR A 156 3.64 -9.05 8.25
CA THR A 156 3.61 -10.41 8.80
C THR A 156 4.31 -10.47 10.14
N LEU A 157 5.52 -9.91 10.24
CA LEU A 157 6.26 -9.81 11.49
C LEU A 157 5.51 -8.97 12.54
N GLY A 158 4.89 -7.86 12.12
CA GLY A 158 4.08 -7.00 13.00
C GLY A 158 2.83 -7.67 13.55
N ARG A 159 2.35 -8.75 12.93
CA ARG A 159 1.21 -9.56 13.41
C ARG A 159 1.63 -10.82 14.17
N LEU A 160 2.68 -11.50 13.72
CA LEU A 160 3.03 -12.84 14.18
C LEU A 160 4.03 -12.88 15.33
N ALA A 161 4.88 -11.85 15.50
CA ALA A 161 5.85 -11.86 16.59
C ALA A 161 5.17 -11.81 17.97
N ALA A 162 5.65 -12.61 18.91
CA ALA A 162 5.15 -12.63 20.27
C ALA A 162 5.61 -11.39 21.06
N SER A 163 6.85 -10.95 20.84
CA SER A 163 7.43 -9.77 21.45
C SER A 163 6.73 -8.49 20.97
N ALA A 164 6.07 -7.80 21.91
CA ALA A 164 5.43 -6.51 21.66
C ALA A 164 6.40 -5.43 21.13
N PRO A 165 7.61 -5.23 21.70
CA PRO A 165 8.56 -4.25 21.14
C PRO A 165 9.03 -4.62 19.74
N LEU A 166 9.26 -5.92 19.47
CA LEU A 166 9.61 -6.38 18.11
C LEU A 166 8.49 -6.02 17.12
N ARG A 167 7.24 -6.38 17.44
CA ARG A 167 6.07 -6.05 16.61
C ARG A 167 5.94 -4.56 16.34
N ALA A 168 6.14 -3.73 17.37
CA ALA A 168 6.06 -2.29 17.23
C ALA A 168 7.14 -1.76 16.27
N GLN A 169 8.39 -2.23 16.42
CA GLN A 169 9.52 -1.78 15.62
C GLN A 169 9.39 -2.19 14.14
N VAL A 170 9.15 -3.48 13.87
CA VAL A 170 8.99 -4.00 12.50
C VAL A 170 7.69 -3.50 11.84
N GLY A 171 6.62 -3.33 12.63
CA GLY A 171 5.35 -2.81 12.15
C GLY A 171 5.42 -1.33 11.78
N ALA A 172 6.14 -0.52 12.56
CA ALA A 172 6.40 0.89 12.21
C ALA A 172 7.21 0.99 10.91
N ALA A 173 8.28 0.21 10.78
CA ALA A 173 9.09 0.18 9.57
C ALA A 173 8.31 -0.33 8.34
N GLY A 174 7.50 -1.38 8.50
CA GLY A 174 6.59 -1.87 7.46
C GLY A 174 5.54 -0.84 7.03
N THR A 175 4.99 -0.09 7.99
CA THR A 175 4.06 1.01 7.72
C THR A 175 4.75 2.13 6.92
N ALA A 176 5.95 2.53 7.31
CA ALA A 176 6.73 3.55 6.60
C ALA A 176 7.03 3.14 5.15
N LEU A 177 7.42 1.87 4.94
CA LEU A 177 7.55 1.27 3.61
C LEU A 177 6.26 1.34 2.80
N GLY A 178 5.13 0.99 3.41
CA GLY A 178 3.81 1.07 2.77
C GLY A 178 3.44 2.49 2.36
N GLN A 179 3.75 3.50 3.17
CA GLN A 179 3.53 4.91 2.81
C GLN A 179 4.45 5.37 1.68
N ALA A 180 5.74 5.03 1.73
CA ALA A 180 6.68 5.35 0.66
C ALA A 180 6.29 4.69 -0.68
N LEU A 181 5.78 3.45 -0.62
CA LEU A 181 5.26 2.75 -1.79
C LEU A 181 4.03 3.45 -2.36
N ARG A 182 3.07 3.85 -1.52
CA ARG A 182 1.89 4.62 -1.94
C ARG A 182 2.29 5.93 -2.61
N ALA A 183 3.20 6.69 -2.00
CA ALA A 183 3.72 7.94 -2.59
C ALA A 183 4.38 7.70 -3.95
N THR A 184 5.18 6.63 -4.07
CA THR A 184 5.82 6.24 -5.34
C THR A 184 4.80 5.91 -6.43
N VAL A 185 3.75 5.16 -6.12
CA VAL A 185 2.67 4.86 -7.07
C VAL A 185 2.00 6.13 -7.59
N LEU A 186 1.70 7.06 -6.68
CA LEU A 186 1.08 8.34 -7.02
C LEU A 186 2.01 9.19 -7.88
N ALA A 187 3.29 9.26 -7.54
CA ALA A 187 4.28 10.03 -8.29
C ALA A 187 4.54 9.45 -9.69
N VAL A 188 4.61 8.12 -9.83
CA VAL A 188 4.71 7.46 -11.15
C VAL A 188 3.47 7.76 -12.00
N LYS A 189 2.28 7.70 -11.40
CA LYS A 189 1.02 8.08 -12.07
C LYS A 189 1.05 9.56 -12.47
N GLY A 190 1.49 10.45 -11.58
CA GLY A 190 1.62 11.88 -11.83
C GLY A 190 2.57 12.18 -12.99
N ALA A 191 3.76 11.56 -13.00
CA ALA A 191 4.73 11.69 -14.08
C ALA A 191 4.20 11.17 -15.42
N ALA A 192 3.41 10.09 -15.41
CA ALA A 192 2.80 9.55 -16.62
C ALA A 192 1.70 10.47 -17.19
N LEU A 193 0.83 11.01 -16.34
CA LEU A 193 -0.24 11.91 -16.75
C LEU A 193 0.26 13.30 -17.15
N GLY A 194 1.33 13.77 -16.50
CA GLY A 194 1.93 15.08 -16.75
C GLY A 194 3.01 15.08 -17.83
N TYR A 195 3.26 13.97 -18.53
CA TYR A 195 4.34 13.90 -19.51
C TYR A 195 4.09 14.85 -20.71
N PRO A 196 5.08 15.63 -21.17
CA PRO A 196 6.44 15.76 -20.62
C PRO A 196 6.52 16.87 -19.55
N SER A 197 6.71 16.50 -18.28
CA SER A 197 6.88 17.46 -17.16
C SER A 197 8.11 17.09 -16.34
N HIS A 198 9.11 17.98 -16.36
CA HIS A 198 10.34 17.81 -15.57
C HIS A 198 10.09 17.83 -14.05
N PRO A 199 9.27 18.74 -13.49
CA PRO A 199 8.93 18.70 -12.06
C PRO A 199 8.29 17.37 -11.64
N ALA A 200 7.36 16.83 -12.44
CA ALA A 200 6.71 15.55 -12.14
C ALA A 200 7.69 14.37 -12.19
N ALA A 201 8.64 14.39 -13.13
CA ALA A 201 9.71 13.38 -13.20
C ALA A 201 10.65 13.46 -11.98
N GLN A 202 10.98 14.67 -11.51
CA GLN A 202 11.80 14.85 -10.32
C GLN A 202 11.09 14.37 -9.05
N GLU A 203 9.80 14.68 -8.88
CA GLU A 203 9.00 14.19 -7.76
C GLU A 203 8.96 12.65 -7.73
N MET A 204 8.72 12.02 -8.88
CA MET A 204 8.82 10.56 -9.01
C MET A 204 10.19 10.03 -8.60
N ALA A 205 11.29 10.64 -9.06
CA ALA A 205 12.64 10.22 -8.67
C ALA A 205 12.87 10.35 -7.15
N GLN A 206 12.38 11.42 -6.53
CA GLN A 206 12.45 11.64 -5.08
C GLN A 206 11.68 10.56 -4.30
N CYS A 207 10.44 10.25 -4.71
CA CYS A 207 9.64 9.21 -4.08
C CYS A 207 10.28 7.82 -4.22
N VAL A 208 10.81 7.50 -5.39
CA VAL A 208 11.51 6.23 -5.65
C VAL A 208 12.77 6.10 -4.78
N ALA A 209 13.55 7.18 -4.62
CA ALA A 209 14.71 7.20 -3.73
C ALA A 209 14.31 7.02 -2.26
N ALA A 210 13.23 7.68 -1.82
CA ALA A 210 12.70 7.53 -0.47
C ALA A 210 12.25 6.07 -0.21
N LEU A 211 11.57 5.43 -1.17
CA LEU A 211 11.17 4.03 -1.07
C LEU A 211 12.39 3.09 -0.95
N ALA A 212 13.42 3.31 -1.76
CA ALA A 212 14.66 2.53 -1.67
C ALA A 212 15.36 2.72 -0.31
N GLY A 213 15.38 3.94 0.22
CA GLY A 213 15.92 4.25 1.55
C GLY A 213 15.16 3.55 2.68
N GLN A 214 13.82 3.60 2.65
CA GLN A 214 12.98 2.89 3.62
C GLN A 214 13.16 1.37 3.54
N ALA A 215 13.31 0.82 2.33
CA ALA A 215 13.60 -0.60 2.14
C ALA A 215 14.95 -1.01 2.71
N LEU A 216 16.00 -0.20 2.50
CA LEU A 216 17.31 -0.44 3.09
C LEU A 216 17.24 -0.44 4.62
N GLN A 217 16.62 0.59 5.20
CA GLN A 217 16.45 0.71 6.65
C GLN A 217 15.73 -0.51 7.22
N PHE A 218 14.65 -0.95 6.57
CA PHE A 218 13.91 -2.14 6.97
C PHE A 218 14.78 -3.40 6.91
N THR A 219 15.54 -3.61 5.82
CA THR A 219 16.42 -4.79 5.72
C THR A 219 17.54 -4.80 6.74
N THR A 220 18.16 -3.64 7.00
CA THR A 220 19.22 -3.52 8.01
C THR A 220 18.67 -3.77 9.41
N LEU A 221 17.48 -3.25 9.71
CA LEU A 221 16.78 -3.48 10.96
C LEU A 221 16.51 -4.98 11.20
N LEU A 222 16.01 -5.69 10.19
CA LEU A 222 15.77 -7.13 10.33
C LEU A 222 17.06 -7.91 10.57
N SER A 223 18.13 -7.55 9.88
CA SER A 223 19.45 -8.18 10.07
C SER A 223 20.05 -7.88 11.44
N SER A 224 19.86 -6.68 12.00
CA SER A 224 20.37 -6.35 13.35
C SER A 224 19.61 -7.06 14.46
N LEU A 225 18.33 -7.36 14.23
CA LEU A 225 17.49 -8.05 15.19
C LEU A 225 17.67 -9.58 15.14
N ALA A 226 18.28 -10.13 14.07
CA ALA A 226 18.53 -11.56 13.84
C ALA A 226 20.03 -11.90 13.93
N PRO A 227 20.61 -11.91 15.15
CA PRO A 227 22.05 -12.06 15.38
C PRO A 227 22.62 -13.41 14.93
#